data_AF-A0A344U9Q6-F1
#
_entry.id   AF-A0A344U9Q6-F1
#
_cell.length_a   1.000
_cell.length_b   1.000
_cell.length_c   1.000
_cell.angle_alpha   90.00
_cell.angle_beta   90.00
_cell.angle_gamma   90.00
#
_symmetry.space_group_name_H-M   'P 1'
#
loop_
_entity.id
_entity.type
_entity.pdbx_description
1 polymer ?
#
loop_
_entity_poly.entity_id
_entity_poly.type
_entity_poly.pdbx_seq_one_letter_code
_entity_poly.pdbx_strand_id
1 'polypeptide(L)' 'MWRRSSRSTGMNNCVETAVLSGGLLAVRDSKRTDGPAVLFTGPAWNGFLACVRAYGPA' A
#
# COMPACT_ATOMS: atom_id res chain seq x y z
N MET A 1 12.44 0.65 -4.55
CA MET A 1 12.07 2.08 -4.76
C MET A 1 10.62 2.28 -4.37
N TRP A 2 10.26 3.40 -3.76
CA TRP A 2 8.87 3.72 -3.40
C TRP A 2 8.09 4.26 -4.59
N ARG A 3 6.86 3.78 -4.77
CA ARG A 3 5.90 4.26 -5.76
C ARG A 3 4.70 4.85 -5.05
N ARG A 4 4.46 6.14 -5.28
CA ARG A 4 3.27 6.83 -4.77
C ARG A 4 2.04 6.45 -5.60
N SER A 5 0.90 6.31 -4.93
CA SER A 5 -0.38 6.09 -5.61
C SER A 5 -0.78 7.31 -6.44
N SER A 6 -1.30 7.08 -7.65
CA SER A 6 -1.87 8.15 -8.49
C SER A 6 -3.15 8.76 -7.90
N ARG A 7 -3.77 8.10 -6.93
CA ARG A 7 -4.94 8.62 -6.19
C ARG A 7 -4.56 9.52 -5.02
N SER A 8 -3.28 9.64 -4.70
CA SER A 8 -2.76 10.56 -3.70
C SER A 8 -2.72 11.99 -4.27
N THR A 9 -3.89 12.58 -4.50
CA THR A 9 -4.06 13.95 -4.99
C THR A 9 -4.46 14.89 -3.86
N GLY A 10 -3.75 16.02 -3.75
CA GLY A 10 -4.01 17.02 -2.72
C GLY A 10 -3.87 16.45 -1.30
N MET A 11 -4.93 16.55 -0.50
CA MET A 11 -4.91 16.21 0.93
C MET A 11 -5.38 14.77 1.25
N ASN A 12 -5.74 13.94 0.27
CA ASN A 12 -6.40 12.64 0.51
C ASN A 12 -5.67 11.46 -0.12
N ASN A 13 -5.91 10.26 0.43
CA ASN A 13 -5.46 8.95 -0.10
C ASN A 13 -3.93 8.79 -0.26
N CYS A 14 -3.14 9.38 0.65
CA CYS A 14 -1.68 9.41 0.59
C CYS A 14 -1.04 8.07 0.99
N VAL A 15 -0.81 7.18 0.02
CA VAL A 15 -0.09 5.91 0.25
C VAL A 15 1.04 5.72 -0.75
N GLU A 16 2.17 5.18 -0.28
CA GLU A 16 3.28 4.72 -1.11
C GLU A 16 3.54 3.25 -0.87
N THR A 17 3.94 2.53 -1.92
CA THR A 17 4.31 1.12 -1.83
C THR A 17 5.70 0.86 -2.38
N ALA A 18 6.39 -0.15 -1.84
CA ALA A 18 7.67 -0.60 -2.35
C ALA A 18 7.74 -2.12 -2.33
N VAL A 19 8.18 -2.71 -3.43
CA VAL A 19 8.56 -4.12 -3.47
C VAL A 19 9.94 -4.24 -2.86
N LEU A 20 10.08 -5.11 -1.88
CA LEU A 20 11.32 -5.44 -1.20
C LEU A 20 11.85 -6.79 -1.68
N SER A 21 13.11 -7.07 -1.41
CA SER A 21 13.70 -8.40 -1.60
C SER A 21 12.92 -9.45 -0.82
N GLY A 22 12.83 -10.66 -1.37
CA GLY A 22 12.10 -11.77 -0.72
C GLY A 22 10.58 -11.75 -0.93
N GLY A 23 10.07 -10.95 -1.88
CA GLY A 23 8.65 -10.94 -2.25
C GLY A 23 7.75 -10.24 -1.22
N LEU A 24 8.34 -9.38 -0.40
CA LEU A 24 7.61 -8.54 0.55
C LEU A 24 7.17 -7.23 -0.12
N LEU A 25 6.01 -6.74 0.29
CA LEU A 25 5.50 -5.44 -0.10
C LEU A 25 5.40 -4.55 1.14
N ALA A 26 6.06 -3.40 1.10
CA ALA A 26 5.93 -2.37 2.11
C ALA A 26 4.87 -1.36 1.69
N VAL A 27 4.02 -0.94 2.63
CA VAL A 27 3.00 0.10 2.46
C VAL A 27 3.16 1.12 3.58
N ARG A 28 3.20 2.41 3.25
CA ARG A 28 3.25 3.49 4.23
C ARG A 28 2.40 4.69 3.82
N ASP A 29 2.18 5.57 4.78
CA ASP A 29 1.55 6.88 4.57
C ASP A 29 2.53 7.83 3.88
N SER A 30 2.15 8.44 2.75
CA SER A 30 3.04 9.38 2.03
C SER A 30 3.32 10.67 2.80
N LYS A 31 2.50 11.01 3.81
CA LYS A 31 2.67 12.19 4.67
C LYS A 31 3.56 11.90 5.89
N ARG A 32 3.79 10.63 6.21
CA ARG A 32 4.65 10.18 7.32
C ARG A 32 5.70 9.20 6.81
N THR A 33 6.58 9.70 5.95
CA THR A 33 7.62 8.89 5.29
C THR A 33 8.72 8.42 6.23
N ASP A 34 8.88 9.09 7.38
CA ASP A 34 9.74 8.74 8.51
C ASP A 34 9.10 7.70 9.45
N GLY A 35 7.81 7.45 9.32
CA GLY A 35 7.08 6.46 10.11
C GLY A 35 7.27 5.01 9.65
N PRO A 36 6.81 4.04 10.47
CA PRO A 36 6.91 2.62 10.16
C PRO A 36 6.05 2.23 8.94
N ALA A 37 6.58 1.35 8.10
CA ALA A 37 5.83 0.73 7.00
C ALA A 37 5.22 -0.60 7.44
N VAL A 38 4.01 -0.88 6.96
CA VAL A 38 3.38 -2.20 7.12
C VAL A 38 3.94 -3.12 6.03
N LEU A 39 4.38 -4.32 6.43
CA LEU A 39 4.92 -5.32 5.51
C LEU A 39 3.88 -6.42 5.23
N PHE A 40 3.73 -6.75 3.96
CA PHE A 40 2.88 -7.84 3.49
C PHE A 40 3.72 -8.87 2.75
N THR A 41 3.37 -10.15 2.92
CA THR A 41 3.77 -11.17 1.96
C THR A 41 2.93 -11.05 0.69
N GLY A 42 3.45 -11.53 -0.45
CA GLY A 42 2.69 -11.57 -1.71
C GLY A 42 1.28 -12.18 -1.56
N PRO A 43 1.11 -13.37 -0.93
CA PRO A 43 -0.20 -13.96 -0.69
C PRO A 43 -1.12 -13.10 0.19
N ALA A 44 -0.60 -12.51 1.27
CA ALA A 44 -1.39 -11.66 2.15
C ALA A 44 -1.89 -10.40 1.42
N TRP A 45 -1.04 -9.80 0.59
CA TRP A 45 -1.41 -8.65 -0.22
C TRP A 45 -2.53 -8.98 -1.23
N ASN A 46 -2.42 -10.11 -1.91
CA ASN A 46 -3.45 -10.56 -2.85
C ASN A 46 -4.78 -10.85 -2.14
N GLY A 47 -4.76 -11.49 -0.97
CA GLY A 47 -5.95 -11.72 -0.17
C GLY A 47 -6.62 -10.41 0.29
N PHE A 48 -5.81 -9.44 0.74
CA PHE A 48 -6.30 -8.11 1.09
C PHE A 48 -7.01 -7.43 -0.11
N LEU A 49 -6.38 -7.42 -1.29
CA LEU A 49 -6.97 -6.83 -2.49
C LEU A 49 -8.26 -7.54 -2.93
N ALA A 50 -8.31 -8.87 -2.83
CA ALA A 50 -9.52 -9.63 -3.13
C ALA A 50 -10.68 -9.25 -2.21
N CYS A 51 -10.41 -9.14 -0.90
CA CYS A 51 -11.39 -8.71 0.09
C CYS A 51 -11.90 -7.28 -0.19
N VAL A 52 -11.00 -6.32 -0.42
CA VAL A 52 -11.37 -4.93 -0.71
C VAL A 52 -12.20 -4.83 -2.00
N ARG A 53 -11.93 -5.64 -3.02
CA ARG A 53 -12.73 -5.65 -4.26
C ARG A 53 -14.11 -6.27 -4.07
N ALA A 54 -14.22 -7.28 -3.22
CA ALA A 54 -15.50 -7.95 -2.95
C ALA A 54 -16.43 -7.12 -2.05
N TYR A 55 -15.86 -6.30 -1.16
CA TYR A 55 -16.63 -5.60 -0.11
C TYR A 55 -16.45 -4.08 -0.09
N GLY A 56 -15.66 -3.50 -1.00
CA GLY A 56 -15.46 -2.05 -1.09
C GLY A 56 -16.71 -1.32 -1.61
N PRO A 57 -16.98 -0.08 -1.15
CA PRO A 57 -18.05 0.72 -1.72
C PRO A 57 -17.79 0.97 -3.22
N ALA A 58 -18.85 0.86 -4.02
CA ALA A 58 -18.82 1.09 -5.47
C ALA A 58 -18.32 2.49 -5.83
#